data_AF-A0A2S4ALA8-F1
#
_entry.id   AF-A0A2S4ALA8-F1
#
_cell.length_a   1.000
_cell.length_b   1.000
_cell.length_c   1.000
_cell.angle_alpha   90.00
_cell.angle_beta   90.00
_cell.angle_gamma   90.00
#
_symmetry.space_group_name_H-M   'P 1'
#
loop_
_entity.id
_entity.type
_entity.pdbx_description
1 polymer ?
#
loop_
_entity_poly.entity_id
_entity_poly.type
_entity_poly.pdbx_seq_one_letter_code
_entity_poly.pdbx_strand_id
1 'polypeptide(L)'
;MKHHQLPAPLVRFHIHMRRDHATELVKLANALAQLKGRDTRLGEALELALVAGLSTPFGDLLVLAQDDRSAPHWLQLGPVNRMGGKALTPAEMSR
;
A
#
# COMPACT_ATOMS: atom_id res chain seq x y z
N MET A 1 21.82 -6.25 24.99
CA MET A 1 22.00 -5.66 23.63
C MET A 1 20.68 -5.80 22.90
N LYS A 2 20.03 -4.69 22.49
CA LYS A 2 18.78 -4.74 21.72
C LYS A 2 19.11 -5.17 20.29
N HIS A 3 18.66 -6.36 19.88
CA HIS A 3 18.69 -6.76 18.48
C HIS A 3 17.79 -5.79 17.70
N HIS A 4 18.40 -4.85 16.98
CA HIS A 4 17.69 -4.10 15.96
C HIS A 4 17.39 -5.10 14.85
N GLN A 5 16.16 -5.61 14.81
CA GLN A 5 15.66 -6.41 13.72
C GLN A 5 15.78 -5.52 12.48
N LEU A 6 16.80 -5.79 11.65
CA LEU A 6 16.97 -5.10 10.39
C LEU A 6 15.68 -5.30 9.59
N PRO A 7 15.05 -4.22 9.06
CA PRO A 7 13.89 -4.39 8.19
C PRO A 7 14.23 -5.38 7.08
N ALA A 8 13.30 -6.26 6.76
CA ALA A 8 13.45 -7.15 5.62
C ALA A 8 13.82 -6.32 4.38
N PRO A 9 14.78 -6.78 3.55
CA PRO A 9 15.21 -6.01 2.40
C PRO A 9 14.02 -5.78 1.46
N LEU A 10 13.64 -4.52 1.28
CA LEU A 10 12.58 -4.14 0.36
C LEU A 10 13.10 -4.19 -1.08
N VAL A 11 12.34 -4.85 -1.96
CA VAL A 11 12.66 -4.97 -3.38
C VAL A 11 11.87 -3.93 -4.17
N ARG A 12 12.52 -3.24 -5.11
CA ARG A 12 11.82 -2.37 -6.06
C ARG A 12 10.99 -3.24 -7.01
N PHE A 13 9.68 -3.10 -6.92
CA PHE A 13 8.75 -3.89 -7.73
C PHE A 13 8.11 -3.01 -8.82
N HIS A 14 8.35 -3.34 -10.09
CA HIS A 14 7.76 -2.65 -11.23
C HIS A 14 6.48 -3.40 -11.64
N ILE A 15 5.33 -2.72 -11.53
CA ILE A 15 4.02 -3.31 -11.81
C ILE A 15 3.36 -2.56 -12.96
N HIS A 16 2.81 -3.32 -13.91
CA HIS A 16 1.84 -2.80 -14.86
C HIS A 16 0.46 -3.27 -14.39
N MET A 17 -0.46 -2.33 -14.19
CA MET A 17 -1.82 -2.64 -13.75
C MET A 17 -2.84 -1.79 -14.50
N ARG A 18 -4.05 -2.35 -14.63
CA ARG A 18 -5.20 -1.61 -15.17
C ARG A 18 -5.53 -0.43 -14.26
N ARG A 19 -6.01 0.67 -14.85
CA ARG A 19 -6.44 1.88 -14.13
C ARG A 19 -7.49 1.57 -13.04
N ASP A 20 -8.43 0.70 -13.36
CA ASP A 20 -9.50 0.33 -12.43
C ASP A 20 -8.93 -0.36 -11.19
N HIS A 21 -7.99 -1.30 -11.38
CA HIS A 21 -7.32 -1.98 -10.27
C HIS A 21 -6.48 -1.02 -9.43
N ALA A 22 -5.85 -0.01 -10.04
CA ALA A 22 -5.12 1.02 -9.30
C ALA A 22 -6.06 1.84 -8.42
N THR A 23 -7.26 2.14 -8.94
CA THR A 23 -8.31 2.83 -8.20
C THR A 23 -8.79 1.99 -7.01
N GLU A 24 -8.98 0.68 -7.19
CA GLU A 24 -9.35 -0.22 -6.10
C GLU A 24 -8.25 -0.32 -5.03
N LEU A 25 -6.98 -0.36 -5.41
CA LEU A 25 -5.87 -0.32 -4.44
C LEU A 25 -5.84 1.00 -3.65
N VAL A 26 -6.13 2.14 -4.28
CA VAL A 26 -6.23 3.43 -3.58
C VAL A 26 -7.39 3.40 -2.57
N LYS A 27 -8.56 2.85 -2.95
CA LYS A 27 -9.69 2.69 -2.03
C LYS A 27 -9.31 1.80 -0.84
N LEU A 28 -8.62 0.69 -1.10
CA LEU A 28 -8.16 -0.22 -0.05
C LEU A 28 -7.16 0.46 0.89
N ALA A 29 -6.19 1.21 0.36
CA ALA A 29 -5.24 1.98 1.16
C ALA A 29 -5.93 3.02 2.05
N ASN A 30 -6.96 3.72 1.53
CA ASN A 30 -7.75 4.66 2.31
C ASN A 30 -8.55 3.97 3.43
N ALA A 31 -9.16 2.82 3.13
CA ALA A 31 -9.89 2.04 4.13
C ALA A 31 -8.96 1.51 5.23
N LEU A 32 -7.77 1.03 4.87
CA LEU A 32 -6.74 0.66 5.83
C LEU A 32 -6.28 1.85 6.67
N ALA A 33 -6.12 3.02 6.07
CA ALA A 33 -5.75 4.24 6.80
C ALA A 33 -6.81 4.62 7.86
N GLN A 34 -8.09 4.51 7.50
CA GLN A 34 -9.20 4.71 8.43
C GLN A 34 -9.18 3.66 9.56
N LEU A 35 -9.01 2.38 9.22
CA LEU A 35 -8.97 1.28 10.18
C LEU A 35 -7.81 1.43 11.18
N LYS A 36 -6.63 1.85 10.70
CA LYS A 36 -5.41 1.96 11.51
C LYS A 36 -5.24 3.31 12.19
N GLY A 37 -6.01 4.32 11.80
CA GLY A 37 -5.88 5.70 12.31
C GLY A 37 -4.57 6.39 11.88
N ARG A 38 -3.93 5.94 10.80
CA ARG A 38 -2.70 6.53 10.25
C ARG A 38 -2.69 6.46 8.74
N ASP A 39 -1.86 7.26 8.10
CA ASP A 39 -1.62 7.14 6.66
C ASP A 39 -1.05 5.75 6.29
N THR A 40 -1.61 5.16 5.23
CA THR A 40 -1.26 3.83 4.72
C THR A 40 -0.69 3.95 3.31
N ARG A 41 0.38 3.19 3.03
CA ARG A 41 1.03 3.16 1.72
C ARG A 41 0.26 2.27 0.74
N LEU A 42 0.32 2.61 -0.55
CA LEU A 42 -0.19 1.72 -1.59
C LEU A 42 0.47 0.33 -1.59
N GLY A 43 1.75 0.25 -1.18
CA GLY A 43 2.44 -1.04 -1.04
C GLY A 43 1.81 -1.95 0.02
N GLU A 44 1.30 -1.38 1.12
CA GLU A 44 0.64 -2.13 2.19
C GLU A 44 -0.72 -2.67 1.72
N ALA A 45 -1.48 -1.86 0.99
CA ALA A 45 -2.72 -2.30 0.35
C ALA A 45 -2.49 -3.36 -0.73
N LEU A 46 -1.40 -3.23 -1.51
CA LEU A 46 -1.02 -4.22 -2.51
C LEU A 46 -0.63 -5.55 -1.86
N GLU A 47 0.19 -5.53 -0.81
CA GLU A 47 0.58 -6.74 -0.09
C GLU A 47 -0.66 -7.47 0.46
N LEU A 48 -1.60 -6.72 1.06
CA LEU A 48 -2.87 -7.29 1.51
C LEU A 48 -3.67 -7.94 0.37
N ALA A 49 -3.79 -7.27 -0.78
CA ALA A 49 -4.48 -7.81 -1.94
C ALA A 49 -3.80 -9.07 -2.51
N LEU A 50 -2.47 -9.15 -2.43
CA LEU A 50 -1.71 -10.34 -2.84
C LEU A 50 -1.90 -11.51 -1.87
N VAL A 51 -1.89 -11.25 -0.56
CA VAL A 51 -2.11 -12.27 0.49
C VAL A 51 -3.52 -12.84 0.41
N ALA A 52 -4.53 -12.00 0.18
CA ALA A 52 -5.92 -12.42 0.11
C ALA A 52 -6.29 -13.12 -1.21
N GLY A 53 -5.48 -12.99 -2.26
CA GLY A 53 -5.80 -13.45 -3.60
C GLY A 53 -6.77 -12.52 -4.34
N LEU A 54 -6.59 -12.43 -5.67
CA LEU A 54 -7.27 -11.46 -6.54
C LEU A 54 -8.81 -11.56 -6.60
N SER A 55 -9.39 -12.64 -6.07
CA SER A 55 -10.82 -12.95 -6.13
C SER A 55 -11.58 -12.62 -4.83
N THR A 56 -10.90 -12.15 -3.80
CA THR A 56 -11.51 -11.91 -2.49
C THR A 56 -12.32 -10.61 -2.48
N PRO A 57 -13.60 -10.62 -2.02
CA PRO A 57 -14.43 -9.43 -1.94
C PRO A 57 -13.81 -8.35 -1.06
N PHE A 58 -14.00 -7.07 -1.42
CA PHE A 58 -13.37 -5.93 -0.74
C PHE A 58 -13.62 -5.89 0.78
N GLY A 59 -14.84 -6.19 1.22
CA GLY A 59 -15.20 -6.19 2.64
C GLY A 59 -14.41 -7.22 3.46
N ASP A 60 -14.09 -8.35 2.85
CA ASP A 60 -13.37 -9.45 3.49
C ASP A 60 -11.85 -9.19 3.53
N LEU A 61 -11.34 -8.34 2.63
CA LEU A 61 -9.91 -7.96 2.62
C LEU A 61 -9.48 -7.27 3.91
N LEU A 62 -10.32 -6.39 4.46
CA LEU A 62 -9.98 -5.63 5.66
C LEU A 62 -9.85 -6.51 6.90
N VAL A 63 -10.52 -7.66 6.94
CA VAL A 63 -10.41 -8.64 8.03
C VAL A 63 -9.02 -9.27 8.07
N LEU A 64 -8.35 -9.34 6.92
CA LEU A 64 -6.99 -9.89 6.79
C LEU A 64 -5.89 -8.85 7.05
N ALA A 65 -6.26 -7.60 7.31
CA ALA A 65 -5.31 -6.54 7.58
C ALA A 65 -4.57 -6.81 8.91
N GLN A 66 -3.25 -6.96 8.83
CA GLN A 66 -2.42 -7.09 10.02
C GLN A 66 -2.36 -5.77 10.78
N ASP A 67 -2.40 -5.84 12.11
CA ASP A 67 -2.14 -4.69 12.96
C ASP A 67 -0.67 -4.25 12.85
N ASP A 68 -0.39 -3.04 13.31
CA ASP A 68 0.97 -2.48 13.22
C ASP A 68 1.98 -3.18 14.13
N ARG A 69 1.52 -3.92 15.14
CA ARG A 69 2.40 -4.73 16.01
C ARG A 69 2.88 -5.97 15.27
N SER A 70 2.03 -6.53 14.42
CA SER A 70 2.30 -7.73 13.62
C SER A 70 3.09 -7.40 12.35
N ALA A 71 2.90 -6.20 11.78
CA ALA A 71 3.62 -5.72 10.60
C ALA A 71 4.41 -4.42 10.86
N PRO A 72 5.40 -4.41 11.79
CA PRO A 72 6.09 -3.18 12.20
C PRO A 72 6.97 -2.57 11.11
N HIS A 73 7.30 -3.34 10.06
CA HIS A 73 8.13 -2.89 8.95
C HIS A 73 7.50 -1.72 8.18
N TRP A 74 6.17 -1.61 8.13
CA TRP A 74 5.48 -0.49 7.48
C TRP A 74 5.71 0.85 8.18
N LEU A 75 5.84 0.83 9.51
CA LEU A 75 6.13 2.03 10.31
C LEU A 75 7.58 2.49 10.14
N GLN A 76 8.51 1.56 9.88
CA GLN A 76 9.93 1.86 9.71
C GLN A 76 10.24 2.68 8.44
N LEU A 77 9.29 2.76 7.51
CA LEU A 77 9.43 3.53 6.27
C LEU A 77 9.18 5.03 6.45
N GLY A 78 8.87 5.48 7.68
CA GLY A 78 8.59 6.88 8.00
C GLY A 78 7.22 7.34 7.48
N PRO A 79 6.93 8.65 7.47
CA PRO A 79 5.65 9.18 7.02
C PRO A 79 5.46 9.03 5.50
N VAL A 80 4.20 8.93 5.05
CA VAL A 80 3.85 8.96 3.63
C VAL A 80 4.01 10.39 3.11
N ASN A 81 5.03 10.63 2.27
CA ASN A 81 5.21 11.94 1.66
C ASN A 81 4.31 12.06 0.41
N ARG A 82 3.25 12.87 0.51
CA ARG A 82 2.32 13.12 -0.60
C ARG A 82 2.75 14.25 -1.54
N MET A 83 3.89 14.91 -1.29
CA MET A 83 4.47 16.00 -2.12
C MET A 83 3.42 16.94 -2.75
N GLY A 84 2.40 17.35 -1.99
CA GLY A 84 1.36 18.28 -2.46
C GLY A 84 0.61 17.90 -3.74
N GLY A 85 0.54 16.62 -4.11
CA GLY A 85 -0.37 16.15 -5.17
C GLY A 85 -0.16 16.73 -6.57
N LYS A 86 1.08 16.92 -7.05
CA LYS A 86 1.29 17.07 -8.49
C LYS A 86 1.07 15.71 -9.16
N ALA A 87 -0.12 15.50 -9.71
CA ALA A 87 -0.37 14.40 -10.63
C ALA A 87 0.62 14.52 -11.79
N LEU A 88 1.48 13.50 -11.96
CA LEU A 88 2.22 13.32 -13.19
C LEU A 88 1.19 12.89 -14.25
N THR A 89 0.52 13.86 -14.87
CA THR A 89 -0.23 13.61 -16.09
C THR A 89 0.76 13.11 -17.14
N PRO A 90 0.48 12.00 -17.84
CA PRO A 90 1.31 11.61 -18.98
C PRO A 90 1.39 12.79 -19.94
N ALA A 91 2.60 13.13 -20.41
CA ALA A 91 2.75 14.08 -21.50
C ALA A 91 1.86 13.60 -22.67
N GLU A 92 1.03 14.49 -23.19
CA GLU A 92 0.20 14.18 -24.36
C GLU A 92 1.12 13.64 -25.45
N MET A 93 0.89 12.38 -25.85
CA MET A 93 1.57 11.80 -27.00
C MET A 93 1.14 12.59 -28.23
N SER A 94 1.98 13.54 -28.65
CA SER A 94 1.82 14.24 -29.92
C SER A 94 1.90 13.20 -31.05
N ARG A 95 0.90 13.21 -31.94
CA ARG A 95 0.87 12.38 -33.15
C ARG A 95 1.88 12.89 -34.18
#